data_AF-A0A8T5JXK7-F1
#
_entry.id   AF-A0A8T5JXK7-F1
#
_cell.length_a   1.000
_cell.length_b   1.000
_cell.length_c   1.000
_cell.angle_alpha   90.00
_cell.angle_beta   90.00
_cell.angle_gamma   90.00
#
_symmetry.space_group_name_H-M   'P 1'
#
loop_
_entity.id
_entity.type
_entity.pdbx_description
1 polymer ?
#
loop_
_entity_poly.entity_id
_entity_poly.type
_entity_poly.pdbx_seq_one_letter_code
_entity_poly.pdbx_strand_id
1 'polypeptide(L)'
;MDFLKINGGHGEGGGQIIRSAITLSCITKQPIHLENIRKNRKKEGLKPQHLTAIQILQKISKADVIGAKIGSTELKFIPGNVENLELIED
;
A
#
# COMPACT_ATOMS: atom_id res chain seq x y z
N MET A 1 -4.78 11.21 -13.99
CA MET A 1 -4.45 11.23 -12.55
C MET A 1 -2.97 10.93 -12.44
N ASP A 2 -2.20 11.84 -11.85
CA ASP A 2 -0.75 11.67 -11.77
C ASP A 2 -0.39 10.88 -10.51
N PHE A 3 0.21 9.71 -10.72
CA PHE A 3 0.65 8.82 -9.64
C PHE A 3 2.10 9.12 -9.27
N LEU A 4 2.37 9.22 -7.98
CA LEU A 4 3.74 9.11 -7.49
C LEU A 4 4.21 7.67 -7.61
N LYS A 5 5.19 7.42 -8.49
CA LYS A 5 5.78 6.10 -8.66
C LYS A 5 6.78 5.81 -7.56
N ILE A 6 6.65 4.64 -6.93
CA ILE A 6 7.51 4.19 -5.84
C ILE A 6 8.05 2.81 -6.16
N ASN A 7 9.38 2.68 -6.18
CA ASN A 7 10.03 1.39 -6.37
C ASN A 7 10.13 0.63 -5.03
N GLY A 8 9.27 -0.35 -4.83
CA GLY A 8 9.21 -1.22 -3.65
C GLY A 8 10.39 -2.19 -3.49
N GLY A 9 11.30 -2.24 -4.46
CA GLY A 9 12.57 -2.96 -4.39
C GLY A 9 13.75 -2.09 -3.92
N HIS A 10 13.55 -0.79 -3.74
CA HIS A 10 14.61 0.12 -3.30
C HIS A 10 15.10 -0.22 -1.87
N GLY A 11 16.40 -0.07 -1.62
CA GLY A 11 17.03 -0.45 -0.34
C GLY A 11 16.86 -1.94 -0.04
N GLU A 12 16.39 -2.27 1.17
CA GLU A 12 16.17 -3.66 1.59
C GLU A 12 14.97 -4.35 0.92
N GLY A 13 14.15 -3.62 0.14
CA GLY A 13 12.93 -4.14 -0.48
C GLY A 13 11.99 -4.81 0.53
N GLY A 14 11.90 -4.24 1.73
CA GLY A 14 11.12 -4.77 2.86
C GLY A 14 9.66 -4.30 2.84
N GLY A 15 8.88 -4.71 3.86
CA GLY A 15 7.50 -4.26 4.01
C GLY A 15 7.34 -2.82 4.47
N GLN A 16 8.42 -2.18 4.95
CA GLN A 16 8.38 -0.82 5.48
C GLN A 16 8.03 0.21 4.40
N ILE A 17 8.66 0.14 3.22
CA ILE A 17 8.38 1.08 2.11
C ILE A 17 6.91 1.05 1.70
N ILE A 18 6.28 -0.13 1.73
CA ILE A 18 4.86 -0.30 1.42
C ILE A 18 4.01 0.45 2.44
N ARG A 19 4.22 0.18 3.74
CA ARG A 19 3.43 0.79 4.83
C ARG A 19 3.60 2.29 4.89
N SER A 20 4.83 2.79 4.79
CA SER A 20 5.10 4.22 4.80
C SER A 20 4.46 4.92 3.59
N ALA A 21 4.59 4.35 2.39
CA ALA A 21 4.03 4.93 1.19
C ALA A 21 2.50 5.08 1.26
N ILE A 22 1.77 4.02 1.63
CA ILE A 22 0.30 4.05 1.72
C ILE A 22 -0.17 5.01 2.82
N THR A 23 0.49 5.04 3.99
CA THR A 23 0.15 5.99 5.07
C THR A 23 0.37 7.43 4.63
N LEU A 24 1.51 7.73 4.00
CA LEU A 24 1.80 9.07 3.50
C LEU A 24 0.83 9.47 2.38
N SER A 25 0.42 8.54 1.52
CA SER A 25 -0.63 8.77 0.53
C SER A 25 -1.94 9.21 1.19
N CYS A 26 -2.38 8.51 2.25
CA CYS A 26 -3.58 8.91 3.01
C CYS A 26 -3.50 10.33 3.60
N ILE A 27 -2.33 10.72 4.14
CA ILE A 27 -2.09 12.03 4.77
C ILE A 27 -2.03 13.14 3.71
N THR A 28 -1.29 12.91 2.62
CA THR A 28 -1.00 13.91 1.59
C THR A 28 -2.06 14.01 0.50
N LYS A 29 -3.01 13.08 0.46
CA LYS A 29 -4.01 12.92 -0.62
C LYS A 29 -3.38 12.69 -2.00
N GLN A 30 -2.13 12.23 -2.05
CA GLN A 30 -1.43 11.96 -3.29
C GLN A 30 -1.59 10.48 -3.69
N PRO A 31 -2.16 10.16 -4.86
CA PRO A 31 -2.21 8.79 -5.37
C PRO A 31 -0.81 8.23 -5.60
N ILE A 32 -0.60 6.96 -5.24
CA ILE A 32 0.68 6.29 -5.40
C ILE A 32 0.58 5.03 -6.26
N HIS A 33 1.66 4.75 -6.97
CA HIS A 33 1.85 3.53 -7.73
C HIS A 33 3.13 2.83 -7.25
N LEU A 34 2.98 1.75 -6.48
CA LEU A 34 4.08 0.92 -6.01
C LEU A 34 4.37 -0.19 -7.03
N GLU A 35 5.60 -0.23 -7.50
CA GLU A 35 6.11 -1.26 -8.43
C GLU A 35 7.23 -2.06 -7.76
N ASN A 36 7.57 -3.24 -8.29
CA ASN A 36 8.67 -4.09 -7.81
C ASN A 36 8.56 -4.44 -6.31
N ILE A 37 7.34 -4.65 -5.81
CA ILE A 37 7.08 -4.90 -4.39
C ILE A 37 7.88 -6.13 -3.93
N ARG A 38 8.84 -5.90 -3.02
CA ARG A 38 9.70 -6.95 -2.44
C ARG A 38 10.47 -7.77 -3.46
N LYS A 39 10.82 -7.19 -4.62
CA LYS A 39 11.55 -7.83 -5.71
C LYS A 39 12.88 -8.48 -5.29
N ASN A 40 13.55 -7.92 -4.28
CA ASN A 40 14.84 -8.43 -3.80
C ASN A 40 14.71 -9.47 -2.66
N ARG A 41 13.54 -10.10 -2.48
CA ARG A 41 13.29 -11.08 -1.41
C ARG A 41 12.99 -12.46 -1.99
N LYS A 42 13.40 -13.53 -1.30
CA LYS A 42 13.15 -14.94 -1.69
C LYS A 42 11.71 -15.25 -2.11
N LYS A 43 10.74 -14.59 -1.45
CA LYS A 43 9.33 -14.58 -1.88
C LYS A 43 8.95 -13.12 -2.13
N GLU A 44 8.78 -12.75 -3.38
CA GLU A 44 8.39 -11.40 -3.81
C GLU A 44 6.93 -11.10 -3.49
N GLY A 45 6.52 -9.86 -3.73
CA GLY A 45 5.14 -9.40 -3.65
C GLY A 45 4.57 -9.24 -2.25
N LEU A 46 3.30 -8.86 -2.19
CA LEU A 46 2.56 -8.66 -0.95
C LEU A 46 2.44 -9.97 -0.15
N LYS A 47 2.48 -9.83 1.18
CA LYS A 47 2.26 -10.92 2.15
C LYS A 47 1.01 -10.58 2.96
N PRO A 48 0.43 -11.53 3.72
CA PRO A 48 -0.75 -11.28 4.54
C PRO A 48 -0.64 -9.99 5.37
N GLN A 49 0.47 -9.75 6.07
CA GLN A 49 0.64 -8.54 6.88
C GLN A 49 0.67 -7.23 6.08
N HIS A 50 1.09 -7.25 4.81
CA HIS A 50 1.03 -6.06 3.96
C HIS A 50 -0.40 -5.82 3.50
N LEU A 51 -1.11 -6.89 3.15
CA LEU A 51 -2.49 -6.83 2.69
C LEU A 51 -3.41 -6.31 3.80
N THR A 52 -3.27 -6.80 5.03
CA THR A 52 -4.01 -6.31 6.19
C THR A 52 -3.81 -4.80 6.38
N ALA A 53 -2.57 -4.31 6.33
CA ALA A 53 -2.30 -2.87 6.46
C ALA A 53 -2.93 -2.04 5.33
N ILE A 54 -2.89 -2.55 4.09
CA ILE A 54 -3.53 -1.91 2.93
C ILE A 54 -5.05 -1.88 3.12
N GLN A 55 -5.67 -2.97 3.56
CA GLN A 55 -7.12 -3.06 3.78
C GLN A 55 -7.59 -2.13 4.90
N ILE A 56 -6.86 -2.06 6.01
CA ILE A 56 -7.15 -1.11 7.10
C ILE A 56 -7.11 0.32 6.57
N LEU A 57 -6.04 0.71 5.89
CA LEU A 57 -5.91 2.07 5.37
C LEU A 57 -6.89 2.37 4.24
N GLN A 58 -7.28 1.35 3.46
CA GLN A 58 -8.35 1.46 2.49
C GLN A 58 -9.68 1.82 3.16
N LYS A 59 -10.04 1.14 4.25
CA LYS A 59 -11.24 1.46 5.05
C LYS A 59 -11.15 2.89 5.63
N ILE A 60 -10.04 3.22 6.31
CA ILE A 60 -9.81 4.53 6.95
C ILE A 60 -9.92 5.69 5.97
N SER A 61 -9.38 5.53 4.76
CA SER A 61 -9.29 6.61 3.78
C SER A 61 -10.31 6.53 2.65
N LYS A 62 -11.24 5.55 2.68
CA LYS A 62 -12.15 5.24 1.57
C LYS A 62 -11.42 5.18 0.22
N ALA A 63 -10.26 4.52 0.21
CA ALA A 63 -9.39 4.50 -0.96
C ALA A 63 -9.88 3.53 -2.03
N ASP A 64 -9.66 3.90 -3.29
CA ASP A 64 -9.67 2.93 -4.38
C ASP A 64 -8.30 2.24 -4.44
N VAL A 65 -8.31 0.91 -4.48
CA VAL A 65 -7.09 0.11 -4.43
C VAL A 65 -7.11 -0.96 -5.52
N ILE A 66 -6.04 -1.00 -6.32
CA ILE A 66 -5.88 -1.96 -7.41
C ILE A 66 -4.64 -2.80 -7.13
N GLY A 67 -4.77 -4.13 -7.19
CA GLY A 67 -3.64 -5.05 -6.98
C GLY A 67 -3.41 -5.47 -5.52
N ALA A 68 -4.34 -5.19 -4.61
CA ALA A 68 -4.27 -5.63 -3.21
C ALA A 68 -4.59 -7.13 -3.07
N LYS A 69 -3.64 -7.99 -3.46
CA LYS A 69 -3.71 -9.45 -3.29
C LYS A 69 -2.36 -10.02 -2.87
N ILE A 70 -2.38 -11.14 -2.14
CA ILE A 70 -1.16 -11.86 -1.77
C ILE A 70 -0.37 -12.19 -3.04
N GLY A 71 0.95 -11.96 -2.99
CA GLY A 71 1.86 -12.16 -4.12
C GLY A 71 1.87 -11.04 -5.16
N SER A 72 1.03 -10.01 -5.05
CA SER A 72 1.08 -8.89 -6.00
C SER A 72 2.40 -8.15 -5.92
N THR A 73 3.02 -7.90 -7.08
CA THR A 73 4.27 -7.14 -7.24
C THR A 73 4.03 -5.66 -7.58
N GLU A 74 2.77 -5.28 -7.76
CA GLU A 74 2.31 -3.93 -8.09
C GLU A 74 1.06 -3.58 -7.26
N LEU A 75 0.92 -2.31 -6.88
CA LEU A 75 -0.24 -1.78 -6.17
C LEU A 75 -0.47 -0.32 -6.57
N LYS A 76 -1.71 0.04 -6.92
CA LYS A 76 -2.15 1.43 -7.02
C LYS A 76 -3.07 1.74 -5.85
N PHE A 77 -2.81 2.84 -5.17
CA PHE A 77 -3.58 3.28 -4.01
C PHE A 77 -3.99 4.74 -4.25
N ILE A 78 -5.30 4.99 -4.28
CA ILE A 78 -5.89 6.30 -4.51
C ILE A 78 -6.64 6.70 -3.23
N PRO A 79 -6.05 7.56 -2.38
CA PRO A 79 -6.63 7.91 -1.09
C PRO A 79 -7.85 8.83 -1.26
N GLY A 80 -8.92 8.55 -0.51
CA GLY A 80 -10.00 9.51 -0.25
C GLY A 80 -9.76 10.29 1.05
N ASN A 81 -10.83 10.74 1.71
CA ASN A 81 -10.74 11.45 2.99
C ASN A 81 -10.50 10.46 4.14
N VAL A 82 -9.62 10.85 5.08
CA VAL A 82 -9.37 10.04 6.29
C VAL A 82 -10.48 10.33 7.27
N GLU A 83 -11.11 9.28 7.77
CA GLU A 83 -12.22 9.35 8.71
C GLU A 83 -11.82 8.73 10.05
N ASN A 84 -12.40 9.25 11.13
CA ASN A 84 -12.28 8.63 12.43
C ASN A 84 -13.30 7.48 12.51
N LEU A 85 -12.80 6.24 12.54
CA LEU A 85 -13.60 5.02 12.50
C LEU A 85 -13.27 4.15 13.71
N GLU A 86 -14.25 3.39 14.19
CA GLU A 86 -13.96 2.18 14.95
C GLU A 86 -13.55 1.07 13.98
N LEU A 87 -12.34 0.53 14.15
CA LEU A 87 -11.80 -0.51 13.30
C LEU A 87 -11.91 -1.86 14.00
N ILE A 88 -12.54 -2.81 13.32
CA ILE A 88 -12.59 -4.22 13.72
C ILE A 88 -11.96 -5.02 12.59
N GLU A 89 -10.90 -5.76 12.93
CA GLU A 89 -10.25 -6.73 12.05
C GLU A 89 -10.31 -8.09 12.75
N ASP A 90 -10.69 -9.13 12.00
CA ASP A 90 -10.77 -10.53 12.47
C ASP A 90 -9.38 -11.19 12.62
#